data_AF-A0A7S2F3W5-F1
#
_entry.id   AF-A0A7S2F3W5-F1
#
_cell.length_a   1.000
_cell.length_b   1.000
_cell.length_c   1.000
_cell.angle_alpha   90.00
_cell.angle_beta   90.00
_cell.angle_gamma   90.00
#
_symmetry.space_group_name_H-M   'P 1'
#
loop_
_entity.id
_entity.type
_entity.pdbx_description
1 polymer ?
#
loop_
_entity_poly.entity_id
_entity_poly.type
_entity_poly.pdbx_seq_one_letter_code
_entity_poly.pdbx_strand_id
1 'polypeptide(L)'
;MTHQLTPLDKKTAEEWSKHKELKQRTPVLLAGHDHEIFIDAAGSSLIVKVGQDAEQLGVVDIWWDKAGKMHSAVNLIPSCEFPEDPTCSRFREKSDGFVATMMEAPLAVLPKPMSSKRVRFEASDMATFLLTLVKRGLVDQGVEMVLIQ
;
A
#
# COMPACT_ATOMS: atom_id res chain seq x y z
N MET A 1 -7.33 -14.18 0.49
CA MET A 1 -6.88 -12.77 0.46
C MET A 1 -5.37 -12.78 0.56
N THR A 2 -4.68 -12.04 -0.31
CA THR A 2 -3.21 -11.98 -0.39
C THR A 2 -2.74 -10.54 -0.47
N HIS A 3 -1.46 -10.33 -0.17
CA HIS A 3 -0.77 -9.05 -0.36
C HIS A 3 0.60 -9.33 -0.97
N GLN A 4 0.61 -9.84 -2.20
CA GLN A 4 1.80 -10.26 -2.93
C GLN A 4 1.88 -9.50 -4.25
N LEU A 5 3.06 -9.50 -4.88
CA LEU A 5 3.22 -9.05 -6.26
C LEU A 5 2.34 -9.90 -7.19
N THR A 6 1.75 -9.29 -8.22
CA THR A 6 0.84 -9.95 -9.18
C THR A 6 1.39 -11.26 -9.77
N PRO A 7 2.68 -11.36 -10.14
CA PRO A 7 3.23 -12.63 -10.61
C PRO A 7 3.13 -13.78 -9.59
N LEU A 8 3.25 -13.47 -8.30
CA LEU A 8 3.13 -14.45 -7.21
C LEU A 8 1.68 -14.83 -6.95
N ASP A 9 0.74 -13.89 -7.09
CA ASP A 9 -0.70 -14.19 -7.05
C ASP A 9 -1.10 -15.13 -8.19
N LYS A 10 -0.61 -14.88 -9.41
CA LYS A 10 -0.81 -15.78 -10.57
C LYS A 10 -0.31 -17.18 -10.27
N LYS A 11 0.93 -17.29 -9.83
CA LYS A 11 1.54 -18.58 -9.46
C LYS A 11 0.74 -19.29 -8.36
N THR A 12 0.29 -18.56 -7.35
CA THR A 12 -0.52 -19.11 -6.25
C THR A 12 -1.85 -19.68 -6.77
N ALA A 13 -2.56 -18.93 -7.61
CA ALA A 13 -3.82 -19.37 -8.20
C ALA A 13 -3.65 -20.59 -9.11
N GLU A 14 -2.57 -20.65 -9.89
CA GLU A 14 -2.21 -21.81 -10.71
C GLU A 14 -1.91 -23.04 -9.86
N GLU A 15 -1.12 -22.92 -8.79
CA GLU A 15 -0.83 -24.05 -7.89
C GLU A 15 -2.08 -24.54 -7.16
N TRP A 16 -2.95 -23.63 -6.69
CA TRP A 16 -4.20 -24.01 -6.04
C TRP A 16 -5.15 -24.76 -6.98
N SER A 17 -5.13 -24.43 -8.28
CA SER A 17 -5.94 -25.13 -9.28
C SER A 17 -5.58 -26.61 -9.45
N LYS A 18 -4.36 -27.01 -9.04
CA LYS A 18 -3.91 -28.40 -9.05
C LYS A 18 -4.40 -29.18 -7.82
N HIS A 19 -4.81 -28.49 -6.75
CA HIS A 19 -5.28 -29.11 -5.52
C HIS A 19 -6.78 -29.43 -5.62
N LYS A 20 -7.16 -30.70 -5.42
CA LYS A 20 -8.54 -31.18 -5.58
C LYS A 20 -9.57 -30.36 -4.79
N GLU A 21 -9.25 -30.02 -3.55
CA GLU A 21 -10.17 -29.29 -2.68
C GLU A 21 -10.20 -27.78 -2.94
N LEU A 22 -9.05 -27.17 -3.22
CA LEU A 22 -8.95 -25.71 -3.35
C LEU A 22 -9.47 -25.25 -4.71
N LYS A 23 -9.24 -26.04 -5.76
CA LYS A 23 -9.76 -25.76 -7.10
C LYS A 23 -11.26 -25.45 -7.11
N GLN A 24 -12.04 -26.11 -6.25
CA GLN A 24 -13.49 -25.94 -6.19
C GLN A 24 -13.97 -24.88 -5.18
N ARG A 25 -13.09 -24.42 -4.28
CA ARG A 25 -13.46 -23.56 -3.13
C ARG A 25 -12.95 -22.13 -3.23
N THR A 26 -11.97 -21.86 -4.09
CA THR A 26 -11.38 -20.53 -4.24
C THR A 26 -11.70 -19.98 -5.64
N PRO A 27 -12.89 -19.38 -5.84
CA PRO A 27 -13.25 -18.75 -7.12
C PRO A 27 -12.48 -17.46 -7.37
N VAL A 28 -12.17 -16.73 -6.29
CA VAL A 28 -11.64 -15.37 -6.36
C VAL A 28 -10.51 -15.21 -5.36
N LEU A 29 -9.41 -14.63 -5.82
CA LEU A 29 -8.28 -14.21 -5.01
C LEU A 29 -8.29 -12.68 -4.88
N LEU A 30 -8.75 -12.19 -3.73
CA LEU A 30 -8.62 -10.77 -3.38
C LEU A 30 -7.15 -10.45 -3.07
N ALA A 31 -6.50 -9.67 -3.90
CA ALA A 31 -5.06 -9.42 -3.88
C ALA A 31 -4.72 -7.91 -3.79
N GLY A 32 -3.47 -7.57 -3.45
CA GLY A 32 -3.00 -6.19 -3.23
C GLY A 32 -1.55 -5.95 -3.66
N HIS A 33 -0.82 -5.07 -2.98
CA HIS A 33 0.61 -4.76 -3.13
C HIS A 33 1.05 -3.93 -4.35
N ASP A 34 0.61 -4.22 -5.58
CA ASP A 34 1.13 -3.53 -6.77
C ASP A 34 0.52 -2.15 -7.02
N HIS A 35 -0.52 -1.78 -6.25
CA HIS A 35 -1.24 -0.50 -6.34
C HIS A 35 -1.95 -0.25 -7.69
N GLU A 36 -1.85 -1.18 -8.64
CA GLU A 36 -2.55 -1.17 -9.92
C GLU A 36 -3.85 -1.99 -9.86
N ILE A 37 -4.81 -1.61 -10.71
CA ILE A 37 -6.01 -2.41 -10.95
C ILE A 37 -5.60 -3.63 -11.78
N PHE A 38 -5.96 -4.81 -11.31
CA PHE A 38 -5.65 -6.06 -11.99
C PHE A 38 -6.80 -7.07 -11.80
N ILE A 39 -7.47 -7.41 -12.90
CA ILE A 39 -8.56 -8.40 -12.91
C ILE A 39 -8.27 -9.38 -14.03
N ASP A 40 -7.87 -10.59 -13.68
CA ASP A 40 -7.49 -11.62 -14.65
C ASP A 40 -7.64 -13.02 -14.05
N ALA A 41 -7.86 -14.01 -14.91
CA ALA A 41 -7.97 -15.39 -14.49
C ALA A 41 -6.59 -16.07 -14.46
N ALA A 42 -6.36 -16.89 -13.43
CA ALA A 42 -5.21 -17.77 -13.35
C ALA A 42 -5.61 -19.09 -12.68
N GLY A 43 -5.25 -20.21 -13.31
CA GLY A 43 -5.70 -21.53 -12.86
C GLY A 43 -7.24 -21.64 -12.84
N SER A 44 -7.81 -21.80 -11.64
CA SER A 44 -9.26 -21.88 -11.41
C SER A 44 -9.83 -20.68 -10.67
N SER A 45 -9.04 -19.61 -10.49
CA SER A 45 -9.44 -18.42 -9.72
C SER A 45 -9.41 -17.17 -10.60
N LEU A 46 -10.29 -16.22 -10.30
CA LEU A 46 -10.18 -14.84 -10.75
C LEU A 46 -9.35 -14.05 -9.73
N ILE A 47 -8.27 -13.41 -10.14
CA ILE A 47 -7.48 -12.54 -9.27
C ILE A 47 -8.05 -11.13 -9.38
N VAL A 48 -8.25 -10.46 -8.25
CA VAL A 48 -8.85 -9.12 -8.19
C VAL A 48 -7.98 -8.20 -7.32
N LYS A 49 -7.42 -7.18 -7.96
CA LYS A 49 -6.77 -6.02 -7.33
C LYS A 49 -7.50 -4.75 -7.75
N VAL A 50 -7.78 -3.88 -6.80
CA VAL A 50 -8.64 -2.70 -6.99
C VAL A 50 -7.86 -1.39 -7.04
N GLY A 51 -6.53 -1.44 -7.15
CA GLY A 51 -5.68 -0.25 -7.16
C GLY A 51 -5.21 0.16 -5.75
N GLN A 52 -5.13 1.47 -5.51
CA GLN A 52 -4.59 2.07 -4.29
C GLN A 52 -5.49 3.19 -3.75
N ASP A 53 -5.15 3.65 -2.55
CA ASP A 53 -5.69 4.86 -1.91
C ASP A 53 -7.23 4.90 -1.81
N ALA A 54 -7.86 3.72 -1.84
CA ALA A 54 -9.30 3.56 -1.87
C ALA A 54 -10.00 4.40 -2.96
N GLU A 55 -9.33 4.65 -4.11
CA GLU A 55 -9.94 5.33 -5.26
C GLU A 55 -11.10 4.51 -5.86
N GLN A 56 -11.01 3.19 -5.75
CA GLN A 56 -12.00 2.23 -6.24
C GLN A 56 -12.44 1.29 -5.13
N LEU A 57 -13.71 0.92 -5.16
CA LEU A 57 -14.32 -0.13 -4.36
C LEU A 57 -14.52 -1.36 -5.27
N GLY A 58 -13.97 -2.51 -4.87
CA GLY A 58 -14.21 -3.77 -5.55
C GLY A 58 -15.39 -4.52 -4.94
N VAL A 59 -16.45 -4.71 -5.71
CA VAL A 59 -17.58 -5.57 -5.34
C VAL A 59 -17.44 -6.90 -6.09
N VAL A 60 -17.33 -7.99 -5.33
CA VAL A 60 -17.22 -9.34 -5.87
C VAL A 60 -18.45 -10.13 -5.48
N ASP A 61 -19.31 -10.38 -6.46
CA ASP A 61 -20.46 -11.25 -6.30
C ASP A 61 -20.05 -12.68 -6.60
N ILE A 62 -20.44 -13.62 -5.73
CA ILE A 62 -20.19 -15.06 -5.90
C ILE A 62 -21.52 -15.79 -5.69
N TRP A 63 -21.92 -16.62 -6.66
CA TRP A 63 -23.17 -17.37 -6.59
C TRP A 63 -23.05 -18.76 -7.21
N TRP A 64 -24.00 -19.65 -6.90
CA TRP A 64 -24.07 -21.00 -7.44
C TRP A 64 -25.37 -21.18 -8.22
N ASP A 65 -25.30 -21.88 -9.34
CA ASP A 65 -26.50 -22.28 -10.08
C ASP A 65 -27.11 -23.58 -9.55
N LYS A 66 -28.23 -24.01 -10.14
CA LYS A 66 -28.94 -25.24 -9.75
C LYS A 66 -28.10 -26.52 -9.95
N ALA A 67 -27.06 -26.48 -10.79
CA ALA A 67 -26.14 -27.59 -10.98
C ALA A 67 -24.98 -27.56 -9.97
N GLY A 68 -24.97 -26.59 -9.05
CA GLY A 68 -23.89 -26.40 -8.08
C GLY A 68 -22.63 -25.79 -8.72
N LYS A 69 -22.71 -25.28 -9.95
CA LYS A 69 -21.59 -24.57 -10.56
C LYS A 69 -21.52 -23.16 -10.00
N MET A 70 -20.33 -22.78 -9.55
CA MET A 70 -20.03 -21.46 -9.02
C MET A 70 -19.77 -20.47 -10.16
N HIS A 71 -20.24 -19.24 -9.97
CA HIS A 71 -20.07 -18.10 -10.85
C HIS A 71 -19.62 -16.90 -10.03
N SER A 72 -19.00 -15.93 -10.69
CA SER A 72 -18.57 -14.69 -10.05
C SER A 72 -18.61 -13.51 -11.01
N ALA A 73 -18.87 -12.32 -10.48
CA ALA A 73 -18.75 -11.04 -11.17
C ALA A 73 -17.97 -10.06 -10.31
N VAL A 74 -17.23 -9.16 -10.96
CA VAL A 74 -16.46 -8.12 -10.30
C VAL A 74 -16.86 -6.78 -10.87
N ASN A 75 -17.26 -5.87 -10.00
CA ASN A 75 -17.56 -4.49 -10.35
C ASN A 75 -16.58 -3.58 -9.60
N LEU A 76 -15.98 -2.65 -10.33
CA LEU A 76 -15.18 -1.57 -9.76
C LEU A 76 -16.04 -0.32 -9.74
N ILE A 77 -16.18 0.29 -8.57
CA ILE A 77 -16.98 1.48 -8.37
C ILE A 77 -16.05 2.56 -7.82
N PRO A 78 -15.90 3.72 -8.49
CA PRO A 78 -15.17 4.85 -7.92
C PRO A 78 -15.72 5.22 -6.55
N SER A 79 -14.86 5.37 -5.55
CA SER A 79 -15.31 5.65 -4.18
C SER A 79 -16.04 6.99 -4.06
N CYS A 80 -15.75 7.93 -4.96
CA CYS A 80 -16.41 9.23 -5.05
C CYS A 80 -17.90 9.16 -5.47
N GLU A 81 -18.40 8.00 -5.91
CA GLU A 81 -19.84 7.82 -6.17
C GLU A 81 -20.66 7.77 -4.88
N PHE A 82 -20.02 7.54 -3.72
CA PHE A 82 -20.68 7.50 -2.42
C PHE A 82 -20.47 8.83 -1.68
N PRO A 83 -21.51 9.36 -1.02
CA PRO A 83 -21.34 10.52 -0.15
C PRO A 83 -20.43 10.15 1.03
N GLU A 84 -19.61 11.10 1.47
CA GLU A 84 -18.79 10.89 2.67
C GLU A 84 -19.68 10.61 3.89
N ASP A 85 -19.29 9.64 4.72
CA ASP A 85 -19.95 9.41 5.99
C ASP A 85 -19.62 10.56 6.97
N PRO A 86 -20.62 11.28 7.52
CA PRO A 86 -20.37 12.44 8.37
C PRO A 86 -19.57 12.14 9.64
N THR A 87 -19.60 10.90 10.14
CA THR A 87 -18.83 10.49 11.32
C THR A 87 -17.37 10.27 10.95
N CYS A 88 -17.10 9.59 9.83
CA CYS A 88 -15.76 9.44 9.27
C CYS A 88 -15.13 10.78 8.89
N SER A 89 -15.87 11.69 8.23
CA SER A 89 -15.35 13.01 7.86
C SER A 89 -14.94 13.83 9.09
N ARG A 90 -15.76 13.86 10.15
CA ARG A 90 -15.39 14.52 11.42
C ARG A 90 -14.13 13.93 12.06
N PHE A 91 -13.97 12.60 12.00
CA PHE A 91 -12.77 11.94 12.50
C PHE A 91 -11.53 12.31 11.68
N ARG A 92 -11.65 12.31 10.34
CA ARG A 92 -10.60 12.76 9.42
C ARG A 92 -10.20 14.20 9.73
N GLU A 93 -11.15 15.13 9.76
CA GLU A 93 -10.89 16.56 10.00
C GLU A 93 -10.13 16.79 11.32
N LYS A 94 -10.53 16.09 12.39
CA LYS A 94 -9.83 16.17 13.68
C LYS A 94 -8.39 15.65 13.58
N SER A 95 -8.19 14.54 12.89
CA SER A 95 -6.87 13.90 12.74
C SER A 95 -5.96 14.74 11.84
N ASP A 96 -6.48 15.23 10.73
CA ASP A 96 -5.79 16.09 9.79
C ASP A 96 -5.41 17.42 10.44
N GLY A 97 -6.30 18.01 11.24
CA GLY A 97 -5.99 19.22 12.00
C GLY A 97 -4.84 19.03 12.99
N PHE A 98 -4.79 17.87 13.67
CA PHE A 98 -3.68 17.52 14.54
C PHE A 98 -2.37 17.36 13.76
N VAL A 99 -2.39 16.62 12.64
CA VAL A 99 -1.21 16.43 11.78
C VAL A 99 -0.74 17.76 11.20
N ALA A 100 -1.63 18.61 10.70
CA ALA A 100 -1.30 19.93 10.17
C ALA A 100 -0.59 20.77 11.24
N THR A 101 -1.12 20.79 12.47
CA THR A 101 -0.49 21.50 13.59
C THR A 101 0.91 20.96 13.89
N MET A 102 1.10 19.64 13.86
CA MET A 102 2.44 19.05 14.06
C MET A 102 3.40 19.38 12.91
N MET A 103 2.92 19.39 11.67
CA MET A 103 3.74 19.66 10.47
C MET A 103 4.18 21.13 10.38
N GLU A 104 3.46 22.05 11.01
CA GLU A 104 3.84 23.46 11.13
C GLU A 104 4.95 23.70 12.17
N ALA A 105 5.16 22.77 13.11
CA ALA A 105 6.16 22.92 14.13
C ALA A 105 7.57 22.86 13.51
N PRO A 106 8.36 23.96 13.57
CA PRO A 106 9.70 23.96 13.01
C PRO A 106 10.61 23.01 13.80
N LEU A 107 11.08 21.95 13.16
CA LEU A 107 11.99 20.97 13.78
C LEU A 107 13.44 21.46 13.82
N ALA A 108 13.88 22.13 12.76
CA ALA A 108 15.22 22.67 12.63
C ALA A 108 15.25 23.80 11.60
N VAL A 109 16.16 24.75 11.81
CA VAL A 109 16.46 25.78 10.82
C VAL A 109 17.53 25.23 9.88
N LEU A 110 17.23 25.21 8.57
CA LEU A 110 18.22 24.85 7.56
C LEU A 110 19.21 26.02 7.37
N PRO A 111 20.53 25.80 7.47
CA PRO A 111 21.51 26.88 7.34
C PRO A 111 21.64 27.39 5.89
N LYS A 112 21.21 26.61 4.91
CA LYS A 112 21.13 26.95 3.49
C LYS A 112 20.08 26.07 2.79
N PRO A 113 19.59 26.43 1.60
CA PRO A 113 18.83 25.50 0.77
C PRO A 113 19.66 24.24 0.48
N MET A 114 19.05 23.06 0.62
CA MET A 114 19.71 21.76 0.43
C MET A 114 18.80 20.80 -0.36
N SER A 115 19.39 19.79 -1.00
CA SER A 115 18.66 18.77 -1.77
C SER A 115 19.19 17.36 -1.51
N SER A 116 18.30 16.38 -1.51
CA SER A 116 18.60 14.95 -1.43
C SER A 116 18.58 14.25 -2.79
N LYS A 117 18.29 14.96 -3.90
CA LYS A 117 18.01 14.36 -5.22
C LYS A 117 19.11 13.41 -5.74
N ARG A 118 20.38 13.69 -5.44
CA ARG A 118 21.54 12.92 -5.94
C ARG A 118 22.29 12.17 -4.83
N VAL A 119 21.69 12.01 -3.65
CA VAL A 119 22.34 11.42 -2.46
C VAL A 119 22.95 10.02 -2.70
N ARG A 120 22.42 9.26 -3.66
CA ARG A 120 22.93 7.92 -4.02
C ARG A 120 24.18 7.95 -4.91
N PHE A 121 24.53 9.10 -5.48
CA PHE A 121 25.61 9.25 -6.45
C PHE A 121 26.71 10.18 -5.97
N GLU A 122 26.39 11.13 -5.09
CA GLU A 122 27.33 12.12 -4.58
C GLU A 122 26.98 12.55 -3.16
N ALA A 123 27.93 13.19 -2.48
CA ALA A 123 27.72 13.73 -1.15
C ALA A 123 26.57 14.75 -1.17
N SER A 124 25.61 14.58 -0.26
CA SER A 124 24.46 15.48 -0.10
C SER A 124 24.63 16.35 1.13
N ASP A 125 24.50 17.66 0.94
CA ASP A 125 24.44 18.63 2.06
C ASP A 125 23.30 18.28 3.03
N MET A 126 22.15 17.82 2.52
CA MET A 126 21.01 17.41 3.34
C MET A 126 21.35 16.18 4.19
N ALA A 127 21.93 15.14 3.58
CA ALA A 127 22.35 13.95 4.31
C ALA A 127 23.42 14.30 5.36
N THR A 128 24.38 15.13 5.00
CA THR A 128 25.45 15.59 5.91
C THR A 128 24.88 16.34 7.11
N PHE A 129 23.94 17.26 6.88
CA PHE A 129 23.25 17.99 7.94
C PHE A 129 22.53 17.04 8.91
N LEU A 130 21.72 16.12 8.39
CA LEU A 130 20.97 15.16 9.21
C LEU A 130 21.90 14.24 10.02
N LEU A 131 22.92 13.65 9.37
CA LEU A 131 23.88 12.77 10.03
C LEU A 131 24.71 13.51 11.09
N THR A 132 24.99 14.81 10.89
CA THR A 132 25.65 15.65 11.89
C THR A 132 24.78 15.83 13.13
N LEU A 133 23.47 16.07 12.96
CA LEU A 133 22.54 16.18 14.08
C LEU A 133 22.41 14.85 14.84
N VAL A 134 22.32 13.72 14.12
CA VAL A 134 22.29 12.38 14.73
C VAL A 134 23.56 12.10 15.52
N LYS A 135 24.73 12.34 14.94
CA LYS A 135 26.02 12.14 15.63
C LYS A 135 26.10 12.98 16.91
N ARG A 136 25.67 14.25 16.85
CA ARG A 136 25.62 15.14 18.02
C ARG A 136 24.69 14.62 19.11
N GLY A 137 23.51 14.13 18.75
CA GLY A 137 22.55 13.57 19.70
C GLY A 137 23.03 12.28 20.39
N LEU A 138 24.02 11.61 19.82
CA LEU A 138 24.61 10.37 20.34
C LEU A 138 26.02 10.58 20.94
N VAL A 139 26.40 11.83 21.23
CA VAL A 139 27.73 12.14 21.75
C VAL A 139 28.04 11.41 23.06
N ASP A 140 27.04 11.27 23.95
CA ASP A 140 27.17 10.59 25.24
C ASP A 140 27.36 9.07 25.09
N GLN A 141 27.10 8.52 23.89
CA GLN A 141 27.30 7.12 23.55
C GLN A 141 28.65 6.87 22.87
N GLY A 142 29.49 7.90 22.71
CA GLY A 142 30.80 7.77 22.06
C GLY A 142 30.72 7.48 20.57
N VAL A 143 29.62 7.84 19.89
CA VAL A 143 29.45 7.57 18.45
C VAL A 143 30.36 8.47 17.62
N GLU A 144 31.32 7.84 16.94
CA GLU A 144 32.30 8.56 16.10
C GLU A 144 31.90 8.65 14.63
N MET A 145 31.03 7.76 14.14
CA MET A 145 30.63 7.68 12.73
C MET A 145 29.15 7.34 12.59
N VAL A 146 28.48 8.00 11.63
CA VAL A 146 27.10 7.69 11.24
C VAL A 146 27.06 7.59 9.72
N LEU A 147 26.42 6.54 9.20
CA LEU A 147 26.36 6.20 7.78
C LEU A 147 24.89 5.95 7.41
N ILE A 148 24.51 6.36 6.20
CA ILE A 148 23.22 6.01 5.59
C ILE A 148 23.51 5.34 4.25
N GLN A 149 22.95 4.15 4.03
CA GLN A 149 23.05 3.38 2.79
C GLN A 149 21.74 3.46 2.01
#